data_AF-A0A845RZF3-F1
#
_entry.id   AF-A0A845RZF3-F1
#
_cell.length_a   1.000
_cell.length_b   1.000
_cell.length_c   1.000
_cell.angle_alpha   90.00
_cell.angle_beta   90.00
_cell.angle_gamma   90.00
#
_symmetry.space_group_name_H-M   'P 1'
#
loop_
_entity.id
_entity.type
_entity.pdbx_description
1 polymer ?
#
loop_
_entity_poly.entity_id
_entity_poly.type
_entity_poly.pdbx_seq_one_letter_code
_entity_poly.pdbx_strand_id
1 'polypeptide(L)'
;MKKILICTGGTGGHIFPAISLAQYLEKKKFNVDLITDYRAKRFINNLNLRNITFINVQTPTGKKGLGLIYSLFLIFFSFLYSVFFLLFKKPQLIIGSGGYASFPVLLAAKLLKKKFVIYETNSVVGRVNKFFLNSSIKIFTGYPLKHLNINNDKINFVGQLIREQIYAAKEKNDLKKDNNFDFT
;
A
#
# COMPACT_ATOMS: atom_id res chain seq x y z
N MET A 1 -8.37 17.01 12.94
CA MET A 1 -8.38 15.55 12.64
C MET A 1 -6.98 15.10 12.25
N LYS A 2 -6.54 13.91 12.68
CA LYS A 2 -5.22 13.39 12.31
C LYS A 2 -5.21 12.97 10.83
N LYS A 3 -4.16 13.35 10.09
CA LYS A 3 -4.01 13.08 8.65
C LYS A 3 -3.13 11.86 8.42
N ILE A 4 -3.63 10.89 7.66
CA ILE A 4 -2.94 9.65 7.31
C ILE A 4 -2.84 9.57 5.79
N LEU A 5 -1.65 9.26 5.28
CA LEU A 5 -1.45 8.94 3.87
C LEU A 5 -1.27 7.43 3.71
N ILE A 6 -2.05 6.82 2.83
CA ILE A 6 -1.85 5.44 2.38
C ILE A 6 -1.27 5.50 0.97
N CYS A 7 -0.21 4.74 0.71
CA CYS A 7 0.37 4.61 -0.63
C CYS A 7 0.51 3.13 -1.01
N THR A 8 0.06 2.77 -2.21
CA THR A 8 -0.13 1.38 -2.62
C THR A 8 0.05 1.20 -4.11
N GLY A 9 0.44 0.00 -4.55
CA GLY A 9 0.39 -0.38 -5.97
C GLY A 9 -1.04 -0.50 -6.49
N GLY A 10 -1.22 -0.35 -7.80
CA GLY A 10 -2.53 -0.42 -8.44
C GLY A 10 -3.03 -1.82 -8.82
N THR A 11 -2.44 -2.89 -8.29
CA THR A 11 -2.94 -4.27 -8.48
C THR A 11 -3.86 -4.69 -7.34
N GLY A 12 -4.75 -5.65 -7.60
CA GLY A 12 -5.75 -6.15 -6.63
C GLY A 12 -5.14 -6.50 -5.26
N GLY A 13 -4.04 -7.26 -5.25
CA GLY A 13 -3.38 -7.73 -4.03
C GLY A 13 -2.77 -6.63 -3.14
N HIS A 14 -2.60 -5.40 -3.64
CA HIS A 14 -2.18 -4.26 -2.83
C HIS A 14 -3.33 -3.29 -2.57
N ILE A 15 -4.16 -3.02 -3.58
CA ILE A 15 -5.19 -1.99 -3.49
C ILE A 15 -6.36 -2.38 -2.58
N PHE A 16 -6.80 -3.65 -2.56
CA PHE A 16 -7.94 -4.05 -1.71
C PHE A 16 -7.63 -3.95 -0.21
N PRO A 17 -6.46 -4.41 0.28
CA PRO A 17 -6.06 -4.16 1.66
C PRO A 17 -5.98 -2.67 1.99
N ALA A 18 -5.42 -1.87 1.08
CA ALA A 18 -5.29 -0.42 1.26
C ALA A 18 -6.67 0.29 1.34
N ILE A 19 -7.63 -0.10 0.49
CA ILE A 19 -9.01 0.40 0.54
C ILE A 19 -9.67 0.03 1.87
N SER A 20 -9.56 -1.23 2.28
CA SER A 20 -10.18 -1.72 3.53
C SER A 20 -9.66 -0.93 4.73
N LEU A 21 -8.34 -0.67 4.76
CA LEU A 21 -7.71 0.16 5.77
C LEU A 21 -8.19 1.62 5.71
N ALA A 22 -8.26 2.20 4.51
CA ALA A 22 -8.71 3.58 4.32
C ALA A 22 -10.14 3.78 4.85
N GLN A 23 -11.07 2.90 4.48
CA GLN A 23 -12.46 2.94 4.92
C GLN A 23 -12.57 2.79 6.44
N TYR A 24 -11.81 1.87 7.04
CA TYR A 24 -11.77 1.71 8.49
C TYR A 24 -11.29 2.98 9.20
N LEU A 25 -10.21 3.61 8.69
CA LEU A 25 -9.66 4.84 9.26
C LEU A 25 -10.61 6.04 9.09
N GLU A 26 -11.27 6.17 7.95
CA GLU A 26 -12.29 7.21 7.74
C GLU A 26 -13.47 7.05 8.73
N LYS A 27 -13.93 5.82 8.98
CA LYS A 27 -14.94 5.52 10.03
C LYS A 27 -14.47 5.91 11.43
N LYS A 28 -13.18 5.77 11.70
CA LYS A 28 -12.55 6.23 12.95
C LYS A 28 -12.24 7.75 12.96
N LYS A 29 -12.84 8.52 12.04
CA LYS A 29 -12.72 9.99 11.94
C LYS A 29 -11.28 10.47 11.66
N PHE A 30 -10.46 9.67 10.99
CA PHE A 30 -9.20 10.13 10.41
C PHE A 30 -9.43 10.79 9.04
N ASN A 31 -8.56 11.73 8.67
CA ASN A 31 -8.52 12.26 7.31
C ASN A 31 -7.50 11.44 6.51
N VAL A 32 -7.98 10.68 5.53
CA VAL A 32 -7.17 9.73 4.77
C VAL A 32 -6.98 10.24 3.35
N ASP A 33 -5.73 10.36 2.91
CA ASP A 33 -5.36 10.49 1.50
C ASP A 33 -4.84 9.12 1.02
N LEU A 34 -5.20 8.71 -0.21
CA LEU A 34 -4.72 7.49 -0.87
C LEU A 34 -3.96 7.84 -2.16
N ILE A 35 -2.69 7.41 -2.26
CA ILE A 35 -1.91 7.49 -3.50
C ILE A 35 -1.74 6.10 -4.11
N THR A 36 -2.05 5.97 -5.40
CA THR A 36 -1.88 4.73 -6.18
C THR A 36 -1.57 5.04 -7.63
N ASP A 37 -1.25 4.03 -8.45
CA ASP A 37 -1.18 4.20 -9.91
C ASP A 37 -2.51 3.95 -10.63
N TYR A 38 -2.59 4.39 -11.89
CA TYR A 38 -3.79 4.35 -12.73
C TYR A 38 -4.39 2.95 -12.93
N ARG A 39 -3.63 1.86 -12.74
CA ARG A 39 -4.19 0.49 -12.83
C ARG A 39 -5.24 0.22 -11.76
N ALA A 40 -5.25 1.03 -10.70
CA ALA A 40 -6.21 0.94 -9.61
C ALA A 40 -7.61 1.44 -9.98
N LYS A 41 -7.76 2.27 -11.03
CA LYS A 41 -9.05 2.87 -11.40
C LYS A 41 -10.16 1.82 -11.54
N ARG A 42 -9.88 0.69 -12.19
CA ARG A 42 -10.82 -0.43 -12.35
C ARG A 42 -11.35 -1.03 -11.03
N PHE A 43 -10.64 -0.85 -9.92
CA PHE A 43 -11.05 -1.36 -8.61
C PHE A 43 -11.73 -0.30 -7.74
N ILE A 44 -11.62 0.98 -8.11
CA ILE A 44 -11.98 2.12 -7.27
C ILE A 44 -13.23 2.85 -7.76
N ASN A 45 -13.63 2.68 -9.02
CA ASN A 45 -14.72 3.45 -9.63
C ASN A 45 -16.04 3.50 -8.83
N ASN A 46 -16.31 2.55 -7.93
CA ASN A 46 -17.53 2.49 -7.12
C ASN A 46 -17.29 2.70 -5.61
N LEU A 47 -16.16 3.28 -5.20
CA LEU A 47 -15.81 3.44 -3.79
C LEU A 47 -15.90 4.90 -3.35
N ASN A 48 -16.59 5.12 -2.22
CA ASN A 48 -16.70 6.41 -1.54
C ASN A 48 -15.42 6.77 -0.75
N LEU A 49 -14.26 6.77 -1.41
CA LEU A 49 -13.02 7.28 -0.82
C LEU A 49 -12.85 8.74 -1.20
N ARG A 50 -12.67 9.61 -0.20
CA ARG A 50 -12.76 11.07 -0.42
C ARG A 50 -11.56 11.65 -1.16
N ASN A 51 -10.35 11.14 -0.91
CA ASN A 51 -9.12 11.73 -1.42
C ASN A 51 -8.23 10.66 -2.06
N ILE A 52 -8.37 10.46 -3.36
CA ILE A 52 -7.55 9.52 -4.13
C ILE A 52 -6.73 10.30 -5.15
N THR A 53 -5.43 10.04 -5.15
CA THR A 53 -4.47 10.63 -6.08
C THR A 53 -3.84 9.53 -6.91
N PHE A 54 -3.90 9.68 -8.23
CA PHE A 54 -3.28 8.75 -9.17
C PHE A 54 -1.95 9.33 -9.65
N ILE A 55 -0.88 8.54 -9.53
CA ILE A 55 0.44 8.88 -10.07
C ILE A 55 0.79 7.96 -11.24
N ASN A 56 1.61 8.46 -12.17
CA ASN A 56 2.01 7.69 -13.33
C ASN A 56 3.32 6.96 -13.05
N VAL A 57 3.24 5.66 -12.80
CA VAL A 57 4.40 4.81 -12.55
C VAL A 57 4.29 3.53 -13.37
N GLN A 58 5.39 3.13 -14.00
CA GLN A 58 5.52 1.86 -14.68
C GLN A 58 6.53 0.96 -13.97
N THR A 59 6.28 -0.35 -14.01
CA THR A 59 7.23 -1.35 -13.52
C THR A 59 8.50 -1.30 -14.37
N PRO A 60 9.70 -1.01 -13.81
CA PRO A 60 10.96 -1.04 -14.54
C PRO A 60 11.48 -2.47 -14.76
N THR A 61 11.03 -3.43 -13.95
CA THR A 61 11.49 -4.83 -14.01
C THR A 61 11.26 -5.45 -15.37
N GLY A 62 12.32 -6.04 -15.94
CA GLY A 62 12.29 -6.73 -17.24
C GLY A 62 12.43 -5.80 -18.46
N LYS A 63 12.44 -4.48 -18.26
CA LYS A 63 12.63 -3.52 -19.37
C LYS A 63 14.11 -3.26 -19.64
N LYS A 64 14.45 -2.98 -20.90
CA LYS A 64 15.79 -2.62 -21.37
C LYS A 64 15.75 -1.35 -22.22
N GLY A 65 16.91 -0.70 -22.39
CA GLY A 65 17.06 0.49 -23.24
C GLY A 65 16.08 1.62 -22.91
N LEU A 66 15.45 2.18 -23.94
CA LEU A 66 14.52 3.32 -23.82
C LEU A 66 13.34 3.04 -22.87
N GLY A 67 12.82 1.80 -22.82
CA GLY A 67 11.71 1.45 -21.93
C GLY A 67 12.06 1.52 -20.46
N LEU A 68 13.30 1.20 -20.10
CA LEU A 68 13.82 1.35 -18.74
C LEU A 68 13.99 2.83 -18.40
N ILE A 69 14.63 3.60 -19.28
CA ILE A 69 14.85 5.04 -19.13
C ILE A 69 13.52 5.77 -18.92
N TYR A 70 12.51 5.47 -19.74
CA TYR A 70 11.18 6.03 -19.60
C TYR A 70 10.52 5.68 -18.26
N SER A 71 10.66 4.44 -17.80
CA SER A 71 10.11 4.03 -16.50
C SER A 71 10.79 4.75 -15.33
N LEU A 72 12.11 4.95 -15.41
CA LEU A 72 12.86 5.73 -14.43
C LEU A 72 12.45 7.21 -14.44
N PHE A 73 12.22 7.78 -15.63
CA PHE A 73 11.70 9.13 -15.80
C PHE A 73 10.34 9.33 -15.12
N LEU A 74 9.42 8.38 -15.32
CA LEU A 74 8.11 8.39 -14.65
C LEU A 74 8.22 8.28 -13.13
N ILE A 75 9.13 7.44 -12.63
CA ILE A 75 9.41 7.32 -11.19
C ILE A 75 9.98 8.63 -10.65
N PHE A 76 10.89 9.28 -11.36
CA PHE A 76 11.50 10.54 -10.95
C PHE A 76 10.47 11.67 -10.84
N PHE A 77 9.61 11.86 -11.84
CA PHE A 77 8.53 12.86 -11.76
C PHE A 77 7.51 12.53 -10.68
N SER A 78 7.16 11.24 -10.52
CA SER A 78 6.29 10.80 -9.43
C SER A 78 6.91 11.05 -8.05
N PHE A 79 8.24 10.93 -7.93
CA PHE A 79 8.98 11.26 -6.73
C PHE A 79 8.95 12.76 -6.44
N LEU A 80 9.22 13.63 -7.42
CA LEU A 80 9.11 15.08 -7.26
C LEU A 80 7.69 15.47 -6.83
N TYR A 81 6.66 14.95 -7.51
CA TYR A 81 5.28 15.16 -7.11
C TYR A 81 5.03 14.71 -5.66
N SER A 82 5.55 13.55 -5.26
CA SER A 82 5.40 13.02 -3.90
C SER A 82 6.06 13.93 -2.86
N VAL A 83 7.23 14.53 -3.15
CA VAL A 83 7.87 15.50 -2.27
C VAL A 83 6.94 16.69 -2.02
N PHE A 84 6.41 17.31 -3.08
CA PHE A 84 5.49 18.44 -2.95
C PHE A 84 4.19 18.04 -2.23
N PHE A 85 3.63 16.87 -2.55
CA PHE A 85 2.44 16.35 -1.90
C PHE A 85 2.64 16.22 -0.38
N LEU A 86 3.76 15.63 0.06
CA LEU A 86 4.06 15.45 1.48
C LEU A 86 4.29 16.78 2.21
N LEU A 87 4.92 17.76 1.56
CA LEU A 87 5.13 19.10 2.10
C LEU A 87 3.81 19.88 2.25
N PHE A 88 2.89 19.74 1.30
CA PHE A 88 1.61 20.44 1.29
C PHE A 88 0.58 19.77 2.22
N LYS A 89 0.37 18.46 2.07
CA LYS A 89 -0.67 17.71 2.82
C LYS A 89 -0.28 17.51 4.28
N LYS A 90 1.02 17.43 4.57
CA LYS A 90 1.60 17.24 5.93
C LYS A 90 0.96 16.06 6.68
N PRO A 91 0.98 14.84 6.13
CA PRO A 91 0.47 13.67 6.85
C PRO A 91 1.28 13.42 8.13
N GLN A 92 0.61 12.98 9.18
CA GLN A 92 1.25 12.63 10.46
C GLN A 92 1.78 11.20 10.47
N LEU A 93 1.17 10.34 9.65
CA LEU A 93 1.60 8.96 9.44
C LEU A 93 1.43 8.61 7.95
N ILE A 94 2.41 7.89 7.42
CA ILE A 94 2.38 7.34 6.07
C ILE A 94 2.40 5.82 6.17
N ILE A 95 1.53 5.15 5.43
CA ILE A 95 1.40 3.69 5.39
C ILE A 95 1.65 3.23 3.95
N GLY A 96 2.69 2.43 3.72
CA GLY A 96 3.02 1.89 2.41
C GLY A 96 2.74 0.39 2.32
N SER A 97 1.93 -0.06 1.37
CA SER A 97 1.63 -1.50 1.20
C SER A 97 2.49 -2.19 0.12
N GLY A 98 3.45 -1.48 -0.47
CA GLY A 98 4.29 -1.96 -1.56
C GLY A 98 3.75 -1.60 -2.96
N GLY A 99 4.29 -2.27 -3.99
CA GLY A 99 4.06 -1.93 -5.39
C GLY A 99 4.78 -0.65 -5.85
N TYR A 100 5.09 -0.54 -7.15
CA TYR A 100 5.94 0.53 -7.67
C TYR A 100 5.40 1.94 -7.47
N ALA A 101 4.08 2.11 -7.32
CA ALA A 101 3.49 3.41 -7.00
C ALA A 101 3.79 3.89 -5.58
N SER A 102 3.97 2.99 -4.60
CA SER A 102 4.35 3.41 -3.24
C SER A 102 5.83 3.82 -3.16
N PHE A 103 6.68 3.34 -4.06
CA PHE A 103 8.12 3.61 -4.06
C PHE A 103 8.47 5.11 -4.05
N PRO A 104 8.01 5.95 -5.01
CA PRO A 104 8.34 7.38 -5.02
C PRO A 104 7.82 8.10 -3.77
N VAL A 105 6.66 7.69 -3.23
CA VAL A 105 6.07 8.28 -2.03
C VAL A 105 6.90 7.98 -0.78
N LEU A 106 7.27 6.72 -0.58
CA LEU A 106 8.10 6.30 0.54
C LEU A 106 9.53 6.83 0.44
N LEU A 107 10.06 6.97 -0.78
CA LEU A 107 11.35 7.59 -1.02
C LEU A 107 11.32 9.08 -0.62
N ALA A 108 10.27 9.80 -1.01
CA ALA A 108 10.06 11.19 -0.61
C ALA A 108 9.90 11.31 0.93
N ALA A 109 9.15 10.39 1.54
CA ALA A 109 9.00 10.33 3.00
C ALA A 109 10.34 10.14 3.70
N LYS A 110 11.18 9.21 3.22
CA LYS A 110 12.53 8.97 3.73
C LYS A 110 13.41 10.21 3.59
N LEU A 111 13.43 10.86 2.41
CA LEU A 111 14.21 12.08 2.17
C LEU A 111 13.79 13.21 3.12
N LEU A 112 12.48 13.40 3.31
CA LEU A 112 11.90 14.43 4.18
C LEU A 112 11.89 14.03 5.68
N LYS A 113 12.55 12.93 6.06
CA LYS A 113 12.59 12.39 7.44
C LYS A 113 11.19 12.22 8.06
N LYS A 114 10.18 11.90 7.24
CA LYS A 114 8.81 11.63 7.69
C LYS A 114 8.70 10.18 8.17
N LYS A 115 7.93 9.98 9.25
CA LYS A 115 7.67 8.65 9.81
C LYS A 115 6.70 7.89 8.91
N PHE A 116 7.06 6.67 8.56
CA PHE A 116 6.19 5.78 7.79
C PHE A 116 6.28 4.33 8.28
N VAL A 117 5.19 3.61 8.15
CA VAL A 117 5.11 2.16 8.35
C VAL A 117 4.91 1.48 7.00
N ILE A 118 5.28 0.21 6.92
CA ILE A 118 4.99 -0.60 5.75
C ILE A 118 4.11 -1.80 6.12
N TYR A 119 3.27 -2.23 5.19
CA TYR A 119 2.42 -3.41 5.30
C TYR A 119 2.73 -4.37 4.15
N GLU A 120 3.21 -5.58 4.45
CA GLU A 120 3.47 -6.60 3.46
C GLU A 120 2.28 -7.54 3.33
N THR A 121 1.66 -7.56 2.15
CA THR A 121 0.49 -8.40 1.86
C THR A 121 0.87 -9.81 1.41
N ASN A 122 2.11 -10.02 0.96
CA ASN A 122 2.56 -11.29 0.41
C ASN A 122 3.26 -12.15 1.47
N SER A 123 3.38 -13.45 1.21
CA SER A 123 4.20 -14.38 2.01
C SER A 123 5.70 -14.20 1.80
N VAL A 124 6.10 -13.51 0.71
CA VAL A 124 7.47 -13.13 0.40
C VAL A 124 7.55 -11.63 0.24
N VAL A 125 8.53 -11.00 0.89
CA VAL A 125 8.66 -9.53 0.88
C VAL A 125 8.89 -9.00 -0.53
N GLY A 126 8.01 -8.11 -0.98
CA GLY A 126 8.09 -7.47 -2.28
C GLY A 126 9.30 -6.53 -2.38
N ARG A 127 9.80 -6.30 -3.59
CA ARG A 127 11.02 -5.48 -3.83
C ARG A 127 10.96 -4.08 -3.20
N VAL A 128 9.81 -3.42 -3.32
CA VAL A 128 9.61 -2.07 -2.75
C VAL A 128 9.64 -2.12 -1.22
N ASN A 129 8.88 -3.03 -0.60
CA ASN A 129 8.89 -3.17 0.86
C ASN A 129 10.28 -3.59 1.37
N LYS A 130 10.97 -4.49 0.66
CA LYS A 130 12.34 -4.92 0.95
C LYS A 130 13.30 -3.74 1.02
N PHE A 131 13.18 -2.79 0.08
CA PHE A 131 14.00 -1.57 0.06
C PHE A 131 13.78 -0.68 1.29
N PHE A 132 12.55 -0.67 1.85
CA PHE A 132 12.18 0.19 2.97
C PHE A 132 12.15 -0.50 4.34
N LEU A 133 12.55 -1.77 4.46
CA LEU A 133 12.58 -2.51 5.73
C LEU A 133 13.32 -1.73 6.81
N ASN A 134 14.53 -1.23 6.52
CA ASN A 134 15.34 -0.51 7.51
C ASN A 134 14.84 0.90 7.81
N SER A 135 14.19 1.55 6.85
CA SER A 135 13.78 2.96 6.98
C SER A 135 12.37 3.17 7.55
N SER A 136 11.52 2.15 7.53
CA SER A 136 10.19 2.20 8.19
C SER A 136 10.33 2.30 9.72
N ILE A 137 9.28 2.70 10.44
CA ILE A 137 9.26 2.68 11.92
C ILE A 137 8.78 1.32 12.45
N LYS A 138 7.82 0.71 11.75
CA LYS A 138 7.22 -0.60 12.03
C LYS A 138 6.84 -1.26 10.70
N ILE A 139 6.83 -2.58 10.72
CA ILE A 139 6.51 -3.44 9.59
C ILE A 139 5.35 -4.32 10.02
N PHE A 140 4.23 -4.19 9.34
CA PHE A 140 3.05 -5.04 9.54
C PHE A 140 3.01 -6.11 8.46
N THR A 141 2.60 -7.33 8.79
CA THR A 141 2.61 -8.43 7.82
C THR A 141 1.29 -9.17 7.80
N GLY A 142 0.82 -9.47 6.59
CA GLY A 142 -0.38 -10.25 6.34
C GLY A 142 -0.17 -11.76 6.45
N TYR A 143 1.08 -12.21 6.33
CA TYR A 143 1.53 -13.57 6.57
C TYR A 143 2.69 -13.58 7.57
N PRO A 144 2.93 -14.70 8.28
CA PRO A 144 4.16 -14.88 9.05
C PRO A 144 5.37 -14.83 8.12
N LEU A 145 6.21 -13.80 8.27
CA LEU A 145 7.46 -13.68 7.52
C LEU A 145 8.60 -14.29 8.32
N LYS A 146 9.42 -15.11 7.67
CA LYS A 146 10.62 -15.73 8.27
C LYS A 146 11.89 -15.17 7.62
N HIS A 147 13.00 -15.25 8.34
CA HIS A 147 14.35 -14.98 7.82
C HIS A 147 14.56 -13.58 7.23
N LEU A 148 14.00 -12.54 7.86
CA LEU A 148 14.33 -11.16 7.51
C LEU A 148 15.50 -10.68 8.37
N ASN A 149 16.56 -10.18 7.72
CA ASN A 149 17.72 -9.59 8.40
C ASN A 149 17.41 -8.19 8.95
N ILE A 150 16.44 -8.11 9.87
CA ILE A 150 16.03 -6.88 10.56
C ILE A 150 15.67 -7.20 12.01
N ASN A 151 15.65 -6.17 12.87
CA ASN A 151 15.19 -6.34 14.24
C ASN A 151 13.74 -6.88 14.28
N ASN A 152 13.54 -8.02 14.94
CA ASN A 152 12.25 -8.68 15.09
C ASN A 152 11.20 -7.78 15.78
N ASP A 153 11.60 -6.89 16.69
CA ASP A 153 10.68 -5.95 17.38
C ASP A 153 9.99 -4.97 16.42
N LYS A 154 10.54 -4.84 15.21
CA LYS A 154 9.98 -4.01 14.15
C LYS A 154 8.83 -4.69 13.42
N ILE A 155 8.82 -6.01 13.38
CA ILE A 155 7.88 -6.83 12.63
C ILE A 155 6.68 -7.18 13.52
N ASN A 156 5.48 -6.95 13.02
CA ASN A 156 4.22 -7.24 13.72
C ASN A 156 3.31 -8.01 12.77
N PHE A 157 3.05 -9.28 13.07
CA PHE A 157 2.10 -10.07 12.32
C PHE A 157 0.68 -9.64 12.70
N VAL A 158 -0.12 -9.23 11.70
CA VAL A 158 -1.48 -8.71 11.91
C VAL A 158 -2.54 -9.40 11.05
N GLY A 159 -2.12 -10.30 10.14
CA GLY A 159 -3.03 -10.97 9.22
C GLY A 159 -3.51 -10.06 8.08
N GLN A 160 -4.38 -10.61 7.22
CA GLN A 160 -4.84 -9.92 6.02
C GLN A 160 -5.93 -8.90 6.31
N LEU A 161 -5.77 -7.69 5.75
CA LEU A 161 -6.81 -6.67 5.74
C LEU A 161 -7.83 -6.98 4.65
N ILE A 162 -8.96 -7.57 5.06
CA ILE A 162 -10.10 -7.89 4.19
C ILE A 162 -11.22 -6.86 4.37
N ARG A 163 -12.15 -6.83 3.41
CA ARG A 163 -13.30 -5.92 3.43
C ARG A 163 -14.20 -6.24 4.63
N GLU A 164 -14.78 -5.20 5.21
CA GLU A 164 -15.69 -5.31 6.37
C GLU A 164 -16.89 -6.22 6.11
N GLN A 165 -17.41 -6.26 4.88
CA GLN A 165 -18.48 -7.17 4.50
C GLN A 165 -18.10 -8.65 4.69
N ILE A 166 -16.82 -9.00 4.48
CA ILE A 166 -16.33 -10.37 4.67
C ILE A 166 -16.21 -10.66 6.16
N TYR A 167 -15.75 -9.70 6.97
CA TYR A 167 -15.75 -9.83 8.43
C TYR A 167 -17.17 -10.03 8.97
N ALA A 168 -18.13 -9.21 8.53
CA ALA A 168 -19.52 -9.31 8.95
C ALA A 168 -20.18 -10.63 8.54
N ALA A 169 -19.88 -11.15 7.35
CA ALA A 169 -20.38 -12.46 6.90
C ALA A 169 -19.83 -13.62 7.74
N LYS A 170 -18.57 -13.54 8.17
CA LYS A 170 -17.96 -14.52 9.09
C LYS A 170 -18.65 -14.51 10.45
N GLU A 171 -18.90 -13.33 11.02
CA GLU A 171 -19.58 -13.21 12.33
C GLU A 171 -21.02 -13.74 12.30
N LYS A 172 -21.71 -13.61 11.16
CA LYS A 172 -23.07 -14.11 10.98
C LYS A 172 -23.18 -15.60 10.63
N ASN A 173 -22.06 -16.31 10.48
CA ASN A 173 -22.02 -17.69 9.94
C ASN A 173 -22.67 -17.81 8.53
N ASP A 174 -22.77 -16.71 7.79
CA ASP A 174 -23.37 -16.66 6.45
C ASP A 174 -22.42 -17.18 5.35
N LEU A 175 -21.19 -17.56 5.72
CA LEU A 175 -20.25 -18.21 4.83
C LEU A 175 -20.66 -19.68 4.65
N LYS A 176 -21.66 -19.92 3.81
CA LYS A 176 -21.96 -21.27 3.33
C LYS A 176 -20.72 -21.82 2.63
N LYS A 177 -20.20 -22.93 3.14
CA LYS A 177 -19.15 -23.70 2.47
C LYS A 177 -19.74 -24.21 1.17
N ASP A 178 -19.39 -23.57 0.06
CA ASP A 178 -19.75 -24.08 -1.25
C ASP A 178 -18.84 -25.28 -1.53
N ASN A 179 -19.35 -26.48 -1.27
CA ASN A 179 -18.60 -27.73 -1.44
C ASN A 179 -18.30 -28.03 -2.93
N ASN A 180 -18.76 -27.19 -3.86
CA ASN A 180 -18.49 -27.29 -5.29
C ASN A 180 -17.30 -26.43 -5.77
N PHE A 181 -16.61 -25.72 -4.87
CA PHE A 181 -15.39 -24.98 -5.22
C PHE A 181 -14.17 -25.90 -5.12
N ASP A 182 -13.96 -26.71 -6.16
CA ASP A 182 -12.75 -27.50 -6.33
C ASP A 182 -11.62 -26.61 -6.88
N PHE A 183 -10.49 -26.53 -6.16
CA PHE A 183 -9.27 -25.85 -6.60
C PHE A 183 -8.24 -26.86 -7.16
N THR A 184 -8.72 -27.94 -7.77
CA THR A 184 -7.90 -28.93 -8.47
C THR A 184 -7.76 -28.61 -9.96
#